data_AF-A0A0U4ELA3-F1
#
_entry.id   AF-A0A0U4ELA3-F1
#
_cell.length_a   1.000
_cell.length_b   1.000
_cell.length_c   1.000
_cell.angle_alpha   90.00
_cell.angle_beta   90.00
_cell.angle_gamma   90.00
#
_symmetry.space_group_name_H-M   'P 1'
#
loop_
_entity.id
_entity.type
_entity.pdbx_description
1 polymer ?
#
loop_
_entity_poly.entity_id
_entity_poly.type
_entity_poly.pdbx_seq_one_letter_code
_entity_poly.pdbx_strand_id
1 'polypeptide(L)'
;MPLQLKGQAIMDRANQRDVGVGAGKQRGLSQSGLEGDGWRNQLQALIDAHAGVRVNGKVASFRTRDVAATEVFAAFNTLRESLGFKLQSPRNLSEKHIQALVNHWYRNGRAVSTIRQNLSILRKFSGWIGKRGMVKSLPVYLPGVDPKDLRTSAIAERSRSWSENGVNVEAKIAEADALDEKLGLMLRMAVIFGLRRKELVLLKPWKADHGDALMIYANGGPKGGRPRAIPITTELQRATLDFVKARTPKTHHLGWYVTRLGKPTSLEYNVKEYLRWLEQLGITRKVAGVTGHGLRAEYAENEALLRGLIPATLGGSADQMLKEDIAVVQAQVSENMGHSRLAVTNSYYGSFKRLRREKLTSSATIRAKDTSRAEAEEQVHNFADSADGNGSAWSNGDPVRVAASIKNGPLGLLAIDGVQVDQSAQLASNSDEVQFPRLLAEIAATQESLDLSKLAQAMDLTIDEVNSLFERAREAWEAKKQGAARTEADPENWAEQKWKNPA
;
A
#
# COMPACT_ATOMS: atom_id res chain seq x y z
N MET A 1 -25.52 -46.91 51.23
CA MET A 1 -26.22 -46.38 52.43
C MET A 1 -25.18 -46.10 53.51
N PRO A 2 -25.39 -45.15 54.44
CA PRO A 2 -25.51 -43.69 54.28
C PRO A 2 -24.41 -42.96 55.12
N LEU A 3 -24.30 -41.65 55.37
CA LEU A 3 -25.04 -40.41 55.04
C LEU A 3 -24.16 -39.55 54.05
N GLN A 4 -24.27 -38.23 53.74
CA GLN A 4 -24.92 -37.02 54.30
C GLN A 4 -24.22 -36.45 55.59
N LEU A 5 -24.19 -35.15 55.94
CA LEU A 5 -24.77 -33.88 55.44
C LEU A 5 -23.89 -32.64 55.81
N LYS A 6 -23.93 -31.57 54.99
CA LYS A 6 -23.71 -30.12 55.29
C LYS A 6 -22.33 -29.64 55.87
N GLY A 7 -21.89 -28.40 55.63
CA GLY A 7 -22.44 -27.34 54.76
C GLY A 7 -21.70 -25.98 54.87
N GLN A 8 -22.05 -25.04 53.99
CA GLN A 8 -21.79 -23.57 54.00
C GLN A 8 -20.40 -23.02 54.40
N ALA A 9 -19.66 -22.45 53.42
CA ALA A 9 -19.19 -21.04 53.40
C ALA A 9 -17.95 -20.83 52.49
N ILE A 10 -18.13 -20.61 51.17
CA ILE A 10 -17.10 -20.03 50.30
C ILE A 10 -17.71 -18.93 49.42
N MET A 11 -17.78 -17.74 49.99
CA MET A 11 -17.78 -16.44 49.32
C MET A 11 -16.84 -15.52 50.14
N ASP A 12 -16.45 -14.38 49.59
CA ASP A 12 -15.63 -13.35 50.24
C ASP A 12 -14.24 -13.76 50.76
N ARG A 13 -13.27 -13.90 49.83
CA ARG A 13 -11.85 -13.56 50.08
C ARG A 13 -11.04 -13.38 48.78
N ALA A 14 -11.39 -12.36 47.98
CA ALA A 14 -10.70 -12.08 46.71
C ALA A 14 -10.57 -10.57 46.36
N ASN A 15 -10.45 -9.67 47.34
CA ASN A 15 -10.19 -8.25 47.06
C ASN A 15 -9.34 -7.54 48.14
N GLN A 16 -8.06 -7.90 48.25
CA GLN A 16 -7.05 -7.13 48.98
C GLN A 16 -5.63 -7.55 48.55
N ARG A 17 -4.93 -6.71 47.78
CA ARG A 17 -3.47 -6.50 47.79
C ARG A 17 -3.04 -5.37 46.82
N ASP A 18 -2.28 -4.43 47.38
CA ASP A 18 -1.20 -3.66 46.78
C ASP A 18 -1.44 -2.88 45.47
N VAL A 19 -1.96 -1.66 45.61
CA VAL A 19 -1.84 -0.59 44.60
C VAL A 19 -0.72 0.38 45.00
N GLY A 20 0.53 -0.09 44.87
CA GLY A 20 1.73 0.69 45.19
C GLY A 20 2.09 1.72 44.11
N VAL A 21 1.42 2.87 44.08
CA VAL A 21 1.76 3.98 43.18
C VAL A 21 2.76 4.93 43.86
N GLY A 22 3.94 5.10 43.25
CA GLY A 22 5.00 5.94 43.79
C GLY A 22 4.64 7.43 43.84
N ALA A 23 4.94 8.08 44.98
CA ALA A 23 4.60 9.48 45.23
C ALA A 23 5.44 10.46 44.38
N GLY A 24 4.90 10.84 43.22
CA GLY A 24 5.46 11.89 42.37
C GLY A 24 5.33 13.27 43.03
N LYS A 25 6.43 13.76 43.60
CA LYS A 25 6.61 15.04 44.34
C LYS A 25 5.84 16.23 43.71
N GLN A 26 4.66 16.54 44.23
CA GLN A 26 3.92 17.75 43.87
C GLN A 26 4.69 18.99 44.36
N ARG A 27 5.02 19.90 43.43
CA ARG A 27 5.37 21.29 43.78
C ARG A 27 4.07 22.09 43.87
N GLY A 28 3.92 22.89 44.92
CA GLY A 28 2.72 23.71 45.11
C GLY A 28 2.51 24.69 43.96
N LEU A 29 1.31 24.70 43.39
CA LEU A 29 0.83 25.73 42.46
C LEU A 29 -0.07 26.70 43.24
N SER A 30 0.07 28.00 42.97
CA SER A 30 -0.76 29.02 43.62
C SER A 30 -2.23 28.90 43.22
N GLN A 31 -3.13 29.28 44.13
CA GLN A 31 -4.58 29.16 43.94
C GLN A 31 -5.11 29.89 42.69
N SER A 32 -4.37 30.89 42.19
CA SER A 32 -4.64 31.59 40.93
C SER A 32 -4.62 30.72 39.65
N GLY A 33 -4.10 29.49 39.71
CA GLY A 33 -4.06 28.59 38.54
C GLY A 33 -5.35 27.81 38.26
N LEU A 34 -6.27 27.70 39.24
CA LEU A 34 -7.34 26.71 39.21
C LEU A 34 -8.51 27.03 38.26
N GLU A 35 -8.73 28.31 37.92
CA GLU A 35 -9.85 28.73 37.06
C GLU A 35 -9.60 28.46 35.57
N GLY A 36 -8.34 28.29 35.13
CA GLY A 36 -7.98 28.17 33.72
C GLY A 36 -8.35 26.83 33.06
N ASP A 37 -8.25 25.73 33.81
CA ASP A 37 -8.27 24.36 33.27
C ASP A 37 -9.57 23.58 33.52
N GLY A 38 -10.61 24.22 34.07
CA GLY A 38 -11.92 23.59 34.29
C GLY A 38 -12.52 22.93 33.03
N TRP A 39 -12.27 23.52 31.85
CA TRP A 39 -12.69 22.93 30.58
C TRP A 39 -11.86 21.69 30.18
N ARG A 40 -10.56 21.62 30.52
CA ARG A 40 -9.71 20.45 30.26
C ARG A 40 -10.16 19.26 31.11
N ASN A 41 -10.46 19.50 32.39
CA ASN A 41 -10.95 18.48 33.30
C ASN A 41 -12.33 17.94 32.88
N GLN A 42 -13.25 18.82 32.47
CA GLN A 42 -14.53 18.41 31.86
C GLN A 42 -14.32 17.60 30.57
N LEU A 43 -13.32 17.95 29.74
CA LEU A 43 -13.04 17.24 28.51
C LEU A 43 -12.46 15.84 28.76
N GLN A 44 -11.53 15.71 29.70
CA GLN A 44 -10.97 14.42 30.11
C GLN A 44 -12.07 13.50 30.67
N ALA A 45 -12.94 14.01 31.53
CA ALA A 45 -14.07 13.24 32.06
C ALA A 45 -15.02 12.73 30.95
N LEU A 46 -15.32 13.54 29.93
CA LEU A 46 -16.08 13.12 28.75
C LEU A 46 -15.35 12.06 27.91
N ILE A 47 -14.03 12.15 27.81
CA ILE A 47 -13.21 11.17 27.09
C ILE A 47 -13.22 9.83 27.84
N ASP A 48 -13.01 9.81 29.15
CA ASP A 48 -12.96 8.54 29.89
C ASP A 48 -14.32 7.87 30.03
N ALA A 49 -15.41 8.65 30.18
CA ALA A 49 -16.77 8.12 30.20
C ALA A 49 -17.23 7.49 28.88
N HIS A 50 -16.67 7.88 27.73
CA HIS A 50 -17.25 7.55 26.41
C HIS A 50 -16.27 6.99 25.37
N ALA A 51 -14.97 7.33 25.40
CA ALA A 51 -14.02 6.89 24.37
C ALA A 51 -13.74 5.37 24.43
N GLY A 52 -14.01 4.72 25.58
CA GLY A 52 -13.87 3.27 25.76
C GLY A 52 -14.84 2.41 24.95
N VAL A 53 -15.93 2.99 24.42
CA VAL A 53 -16.98 2.26 23.69
C VAL A 53 -17.04 2.73 22.22
N ARG A 54 -17.10 1.79 21.28
CA ARG A 54 -17.28 2.11 19.85
C ARG A 54 -18.76 2.30 19.51
N VAL A 55 -19.01 2.92 18.36
CA VAL A 55 -20.36 3.09 17.78
C VAL A 55 -21.11 1.76 17.62
N ASN A 56 -20.40 0.63 17.45
CA ASN A 56 -20.98 -0.72 17.37
C ASN A 56 -20.93 -1.49 18.71
N GLY A 57 -20.95 -0.81 19.85
CA GLY A 57 -20.95 -1.39 21.21
C GLY A 57 -19.65 -2.04 21.67
N LYS A 58 -18.79 -2.50 20.75
CA LYS A 58 -17.54 -3.20 21.09
C LYS A 58 -16.52 -2.26 21.74
N VAL A 59 -15.69 -2.81 22.62
CA VAL A 59 -14.65 -2.06 23.35
C VAL A 59 -13.63 -1.41 22.37
N ALA A 60 -13.32 -0.14 22.60
CA ALA A 60 -12.28 0.59 21.90
C ALA A 60 -10.90 0.14 22.40
N SER A 61 -9.94 -0.08 21.49
CA SER A 61 -8.55 -0.31 21.92
C SER A 61 -7.97 0.97 22.52
N PHE A 62 -6.96 0.86 23.40
CA PHE A 62 -6.26 2.02 23.99
C PHE A 62 -5.89 3.06 22.93
N ARG A 63 -5.15 2.67 21.87
CA ARG A 63 -4.86 3.54 20.70
C ARG A 63 -6.08 4.27 20.09
N THR A 64 -7.28 3.70 20.16
CA THR A 64 -8.53 4.34 19.69
C THR A 64 -9.06 5.39 20.69
N ARG A 65 -8.86 5.17 21.99
CA ARG A 65 -9.08 6.17 23.06
C ARG A 65 -8.04 7.30 22.92
N ASP A 66 -6.76 6.95 22.87
CA ASP A 66 -5.63 7.89 22.80
C ASP A 66 -5.79 8.86 21.63
N VAL A 67 -6.01 8.35 20.41
CA VAL A 67 -6.22 9.18 19.20
C VAL A 67 -7.50 10.03 19.30
N ALA A 68 -8.55 9.55 19.98
CA ALA A 68 -9.74 10.36 20.22
C ALA A 68 -9.46 11.48 21.24
N ALA A 69 -8.66 11.22 22.27
CA ALA A 69 -8.25 12.22 23.24
C ALA A 69 -7.36 13.29 22.58
N THR A 70 -6.27 12.89 21.93
CA THR A 70 -5.30 13.79 21.29
C THR A 70 -5.96 14.73 20.28
N GLU A 71 -6.77 14.21 19.35
CA GLU A 71 -7.37 15.07 18.31
C GLU A 71 -8.50 15.97 18.84
N VAL A 72 -9.22 15.58 19.90
CA VAL A 72 -10.22 16.46 20.51
C VAL A 72 -9.56 17.53 21.38
N PHE A 73 -8.54 17.19 22.18
CA PHE A 73 -7.76 18.20 22.90
C PHE A 73 -7.08 19.18 21.95
N ALA A 74 -6.48 18.69 20.85
CA ALA A 74 -5.90 19.54 19.81
C ALA A 74 -6.95 20.48 19.20
N ALA A 75 -8.15 19.97 18.87
CA ALA A 75 -9.25 20.79 18.34
C ALA A 75 -9.72 21.87 19.34
N PHE A 76 -9.80 21.58 20.64
CA PHE A 76 -10.17 22.59 21.64
C PHE A 76 -9.04 23.60 21.93
N ASN A 77 -7.78 23.17 21.93
CA ASN A 77 -6.63 24.08 21.97
C ASN A 77 -6.68 25.03 20.76
N THR A 78 -6.78 24.52 19.52
CA THR A 78 -6.91 25.36 18.31
C THR A 78 -8.09 26.34 18.40
N LEU A 79 -9.23 25.93 18.94
CA LEU A 79 -10.39 26.81 19.14
C LEU A 79 -10.09 27.96 20.12
N ARG A 80 -9.48 27.68 21.26
CA ARG A 80 -9.21 28.69 22.31
C ARG A 80 -7.99 29.56 21.99
N GLU A 81 -6.89 28.94 21.58
CA GLU A 81 -5.56 29.54 21.46
C GLU A 81 -5.34 30.17 20.07
N SER A 82 -5.80 29.52 18.99
CA SER A 82 -5.56 29.98 17.60
C SER A 82 -6.77 30.68 16.96
N LEU A 83 -7.96 30.57 17.54
CA LEU A 83 -9.22 31.08 16.97
C LEU A 83 -10.07 31.90 17.96
N GLY A 84 -9.57 32.16 19.18
CA GLY A 84 -10.19 33.06 20.16
C GLY A 84 -11.51 32.58 20.80
N PHE A 85 -12.01 31.38 20.48
CA PHE A 85 -13.25 30.84 21.05
C PHE A 85 -13.03 30.37 22.49
N LYS A 86 -13.23 31.28 23.47
CA LYS A 86 -13.13 31.04 24.92
C LYS A 86 -14.24 30.10 25.46
N LEU A 87 -14.21 28.83 25.04
CA LEU A 87 -15.20 27.82 25.43
C LEU A 87 -15.01 27.34 26.87
N GLN A 88 -15.86 27.84 27.77
CA GLN A 88 -15.79 27.52 29.21
C GLN A 88 -16.23 26.08 29.55
N SER A 89 -17.04 25.45 28.69
CA SER A 89 -17.34 24.01 28.76
C SER A 89 -17.18 23.36 27.40
N PRO A 90 -16.65 22.13 27.30
CA PRO A 90 -16.65 21.35 26.06
C PRO A 90 -18.07 21.10 25.50
N ARG A 91 -19.10 21.14 26.36
CA ARG A 91 -20.51 21.05 25.93
C ARG A 91 -20.96 22.27 25.09
N ASN A 92 -20.24 23.38 25.14
CA ASN A 92 -20.52 24.59 24.35
C ASN A 92 -20.00 24.50 22.90
N LEU A 93 -19.44 23.35 22.48
CA LEU A 93 -19.17 23.08 21.08
C LEU A 93 -20.47 23.20 20.25
N SER A 94 -20.34 23.79 19.05
CA SER A 94 -21.45 24.13 18.16
C SER A 94 -20.95 24.14 16.71
N GLU A 95 -21.85 24.14 15.72
CA GLU A 95 -21.45 24.00 14.32
C GLU A 95 -20.49 25.11 13.85
N LYS A 96 -20.67 26.37 14.28
CA LYS A 96 -19.75 27.48 13.96
C LYS A 96 -18.31 27.22 14.39
N HIS A 97 -18.10 26.46 15.47
CA HIS A 97 -16.76 26.06 15.93
C HIS A 97 -16.16 24.96 15.03
N ILE A 98 -16.98 24.07 14.46
CA ILE A 98 -16.56 23.08 13.47
C ILE A 98 -16.16 23.77 12.15
N GLN A 99 -16.99 24.73 11.68
CA GLN A 99 -16.70 25.55 10.51
C GLN A 99 -15.39 26.31 10.65
N ALA A 100 -15.14 26.93 11.81
CA ALA A 100 -13.89 27.64 12.09
C ALA A 100 -12.68 26.70 12.11
N LEU A 101 -12.78 25.51 12.72
CA LEU A 101 -11.73 24.50 12.72
C LEU A 101 -11.41 23.99 11.31
N VAL A 102 -12.41 23.68 10.49
CA VAL A 102 -12.19 23.23 9.11
C VAL A 102 -11.52 24.32 8.29
N ASN A 103 -11.97 25.57 8.39
CA ASN A 103 -11.36 26.70 7.68
C ASN A 103 -9.90 26.91 8.10
N HIS A 104 -9.61 26.85 9.40
CA HIS A 104 -8.26 26.96 9.94
C HIS A 104 -7.36 25.81 9.46
N TRP A 105 -7.81 24.57 9.56
CA TRP A 105 -7.04 23.40 9.11
C TRP A 105 -6.79 23.42 7.60
N TYR A 106 -7.77 23.80 6.79
CA TYR A 106 -7.64 23.87 5.34
C TYR A 106 -6.67 24.98 4.91
N ARG A 107 -6.80 26.20 5.47
CA ARG A 107 -5.88 27.32 5.23
C ARG A 107 -4.44 26.99 5.63
N ASN A 108 -4.26 26.23 6.72
CA ASN A 108 -2.95 25.78 7.19
C ASN A 108 -2.48 24.47 6.52
N GLY A 109 -2.96 24.16 5.30
CA GLY A 109 -2.47 23.05 4.47
C GLY A 109 -2.65 21.64 5.06
N ARG A 110 -3.52 21.46 6.08
CA ARG A 110 -3.70 20.14 6.70
C ARG A 110 -4.37 19.19 5.70
N ALA A 111 -3.70 18.08 5.41
CA ALA A 111 -4.16 17.07 4.46
C ALA A 111 -5.65 16.70 4.66
N VAL A 112 -6.38 16.64 3.55
CA VAL A 112 -7.83 16.39 3.48
C VAL A 112 -8.24 15.10 4.22
N SER A 113 -7.41 14.05 4.17
CA SER A 113 -7.59 12.81 4.92
C SER A 113 -7.60 13.02 6.45
N THR A 114 -6.69 13.85 6.96
CA THR A 114 -6.63 14.23 8.38
C THR A 114 -7.83 15.10 8.76
N ILE A 115 -8.26 16.04 7.92
CA ILE A 115 -9.47 16.84 8.18
C ILE A 115 -10.72 15.94 8.27
N ARG A 116 -10.88 14.99 7.34
CA ARG A 116 -11.99 14.02 7.34
C ARG A 116 -11.94 13.09 8.56
N GLN A 117 -10.75 12.67 9.00
CA GLN A 117 -10.55 11.90 10.22
C GLN A 117 -10.92 12.70 11.48
N ASN A 118 -10.52 13.97 11.55
CA ASN A 118 -10.82 14.83 12.70
C ASN A 118 -12.31 15.17 12.79
N LEU A 119 -12.98 15.40 11.65
CA LEU A 119 -14.45 15.48 11.59
C LEU A 119 -15.13 14.17 12.01
N SER A 120 -14.55 13.00 11.72
CA SER A 120 -15.06 11.71 12.21
C SER A 120 -14.95 11.58 13.73
N ILE A 121 -13.84 12.05 14.32
CA ILE A 121 -13.64 12.09 15.77
C ILE A 121 -14.61 13.09 16.43
N LEU A 122 -14.69 14.32 15.90
CA LEU A 122 -15.60 15.36 16.40
C LEU A 122 -17.07 14.95 16.29
N ARG A 123 -17.48 14.16 15.30
CA ARG A 123 -18.85 13.62 15.21
C ARG A 123 -19.17 12.59 16.29
N LYS A 124 -18.19 11.78 16.72
CA LYS A 124 -18.37 10.93 17.92
C LYS A 124 -18.50 11.80 19.18
N PHE A 125 -17.59 12.76 19.35
CA PHE A 125 -17.60 13.69 20.48
C PHE A 125 -18.90 14.50 20.57
N SER A 126 -19.43 14.99 19.44
CA SER A 126 -20.71 15.69 19.41
C SER A 126 -21.84 14.79 19.89
N GLY A 127 -21.81 13.50 19.57
CA GLY A 127 -22.73 12.50 20.12
C GLY A 127 -22.60 12.24 21.63
N TRP A 128 -21.40 12.39 22.21
CA TRP A 128 -21.17 12.29 23.66
C TRP A 128 -21.76 13.49 24.43
N ILE A 129 -21.71 14.68 23.84
CA ILE A 129 -22.31 15.90 24.44
C ILE A 129 -23.79 16.11 24.07
N GLY A 130 -24.47 15.09 23.55
CA GLY A 130 -25.90 15.14 23.17
C GLY A 130 -26.21 15.79 21.82
N LYS A 131 -25.21 16.34 21.12
CA LYS A 131 -25.32 17.06 19.84
C LYS A 131 -25.03 16.15 18.65
N ARG A 132 -25.78 15.06 18.52
CA ARG A 132 -25.75 14.21 17.31
C ARG A 132 -26.20 15.03 16.08
N GLY A 133 -25.70 14.68 14.88
CA GLY A 133 -25.99 15.41 13.64
C GLY A 133 -25.22 16.73 13.41
N MET A 134 -24.78 17.41 14.47
CA MET A 134 -24.11 18.73 14.43
C MET A 134 -22.86 18.81 13.51
N VAL A 135 -22.17 17.70 13.27
CA VAL A 135 -20.92 17.65 12.47
C VAL A 135 -21.22 17.12 11.07
N LYS A 136 -21.40 18.04 10.12
CA LYS A 136 -21.74 17.79 8.70
C LYS A 136 -20.56 17.17 7.93
N SER A 137 -20.71 16.99 6.62
CA SER A 137 -19.64 16.50 5.73
C SER A 137 -18.67 17.63 5.35
N LEU A 138 -17.45 17.28 4.93
CA LEU A 138 -16.40 18.26 4.62
C LEU A 138 -16.81 19.29 3.53
N PRO A 139 -17.46 18.91 2.41
CA PRO A 139 -17.87 19.89 1.39
C PRO A 139 -18.83 20.97 1.88
N VAL A 140 -19.67 20.70 2.89
CA VAL A 140 -20.58 21.71 3.45
C VAL A 140 -19.81 22.83 4.16
N TYR A 141 -18.62 22.53 4.70
CA TYR A 141 -17.75 23.50 5.35
C TYR A 141 -16.77 24.19 4.38
N LEU A 142 -16.63 23.70 3.15
CA LEU A 142 -15.73 24.23 2.11
C LEU A 142 -16.45 24.28 0.75
N PRO A 143 -17.53 25.09 0.61
CA PRO A 143 -18.37 25.09 -0.60
C PRO A 143 -17.67 25.66 -1.85
N GLY A 144 -16.59 26.42 -1.69
CA GLY A 144 -15.78 26.99 -2.79
C GLY A 144 -14.60 26.10 -3.24
N VAL A 145 -14.64 24.80 -2.97
CA VAL A 145 -13.60 23.82 -3.37
C VAL A 145 -14.29 22.66 -4.08
N ASP A 146 -13.71 22.13 -5.16
CA ASP A 146 -14.33 21.01 -5.90
C ASP A 146 -14.54 19.80 -4.94
N PRO A 147 -15.76 19.24 -4.84
CA PRO A 147 -16.01 18.02 -4.09
C PRO A 147 -15.19 16.79 -4.52
N LYS A 148 -14.40 16.85 -5.60
CA LYS A 148 -13.34 15.89 -5.96
C LYS A 148 -12.12 16.04 -5.06
N ASP A 149 -11.60 17.25 -4.87
CA ASP A 149 -10.39 17.52 -4.07
C ASP A 149 -10.62 17.26 -2.58
N LEU A 150 -11.89 17.35 -2.14
CA LEU A 150 -12.34 16.99 -0.80
C LEU A 150 -12.60 15.47 -0.60
N ARG A 151 -12.34 14.65 -1.63
CA ARG A 151 -12.30 13.18 -1.53
C ARG A 151 -10.86 12.72 -1.28
N THR A 152 -10.75 11.47 -0.87
CA THR A 152 -9.46 10.83 -0.60
C THR A 152 -9.54 9.41 -1.15
N SER A 153 -8.80 9.13 -2.23
CA SER A 153 -8.68 7.77 -2.74
C SER A 153 -7.92 6.90 -1.73
N ALA A 154 -8.31 5.63 -1.62
CA ALA A 154 -7.53 4.61 -0.93
C ALA A 154 -6.64 3.80 -1.91
N ILE A 155 -6.84 4.02 -3.22
CA ILE A 155 -6.13 3.35 -4.31
C ILE A 155 -4.68 3.87 -4.34
N ALA A 156 -3.72 3.03 -4.72
CA ALA A 156 -2.37 3.45 -5.06
C ALA A 156 -2.29 3.99 -6.49
N GLU A 157 -1.67 5.15 -6.68
CA GLU A 157 -1.43 5.76 -8.00
C GLU A 157 0.01 5.53 -8.49
N ARG A 158 0.90 5.15 -7.56
CA ARG A 158 2.27 4.68 -7.75
C ARG A 158 2.61 3.69 -6.63
N SER A 159 3.59 2.81 -6.84
CA SER A 159 3.99 1.87 -5.78
C SER A 159 4.48 2.59 -4.51
N ARG A 160 4.37 1.87 -3.39
CA ARG A 160 4.83 2.27 -2.06
C ARG A 160 5.86 1.28 -1.50
N SER A 161 6.32 0.32 -2.32
CA SER A 161 7.44 -0.57 -2.04
C SER A 161 8.75 0.22 -1.93
N TRP A 162 9.81 -0.42 -1.48
CA TRP A 162 11.15 0.17 -1.39
C TRP A 162 11.83 0.16 -2.76
N SER A 163 11.79 -0.97 -3.48
CA SER A 163 12.44 -1.11 -4.79
C SER A 163 11.96 -0.04 -5.79
N GLU A 164 10.64 0.14 -5.90
CA GLU A 164 9.99 1.13 -6.80
C GLU A 164 10.11 2.58 -6.34
N ASN A 165 10.83 2.83 -5.23
CA ASN A 165 11.20 4.18 -4.78
C ASN A 165 12.75 4.30 -4.69
N GLY A 166 13.49 3.45 -5.44
CA GLY A 166 14.95 3.51 -5.55
C GLY A 166 15.72 2.94 -4.36
N VAL A 167 15.05 2.25 -3.43
CA VAL A 167 15.66 1.71 -2.21
C VAL A 167 15.95 0.23 -2.40
N ASN A 168 17.22 -0.13 -2.64
CA ASN A 168 17.66 -1.52 -2.64
C ASN A 168 17.38 -2.16 -1.26
N VAL A 169 16.48 -3.15 -1.25
CA VAL A 169 15.99 -3.82 -0.03
C VAL A 169 17.08 -4.64 0.65
N GLU A 170 17.87 -5.38 -0.13
CA GLU A 170 18.94 -6.23 0.39
C GLU A 170 20.05 -5.41 1.04
N ALA A 171 20.55 -4.39 0.34
CA ALA A 171 21.56 -3.47 0.86
C ALA A 171 21.10 -2.80 2.17
N LYS A 172 19.82 -2.37 2.23
CA LYS A 172 19.24 -1.81 3.47
C LYS A 172 18.99 -2.84 4.57
N ILE A 173 18.91 -4.13 4.25
CA ILE A 173 18.87 -5.21 5.25
C ILE A 173 20.29 -5.48 5.79
N ALA A 174 21.32 -5.47 4.93
CA ALA A 174 22.72 -5.59 5.35
C ALA A 174 23.19 -4.40 6.21
N GLU A 175 22.84 -3.17 5.82
CA GLU A 175 23.02 -1.97 6.67
C GLU A 175 22.28 -2.12 8.01
N ALA A 176 21.07 -2.67 8.00
CA ALA A 176 20.29 -2.87 9.22
C ALA A 176 20.93 -3.90 10.16
N ASP A 177 21.48 -5.01 9.64
CA ASP A 177 22.20 -6.00 10.44
C ASP A 177 23.44 -5.38 11.12
N ALA A 178 24.16 -4.52 10.42
CA ALA A 178 25.34 -3.81 10.95
C ALA A 178 24.98 -2.73 12.01
N LEU A 179 23.77 -2.17 11.95
CA LEU A 179 23.28 -1.16 12.91
C LEU A 179 22.61 -1.77 14.15
N ASP A 180 21.74 -2.77 13.95
CA ASP A 180 20.98 -3.48 14.99
C ASP A 180 20.41 -4.79 14.41
N GLU A 181 20.97 -5.94 14.77
CA GLU A 181 20.54 -7.27 14.28
C GLU A 181 19.00 -7.45 14.35
N LYS A 182 18.35 -6.96 15.41
CA LYS A 182 16.90 -7.11 15.57
C LYS A 182 16.11 -6.30 14.54
N LEU A 183 16.61 -5.14 14.10
CA LEU A 183 16.08 -4.42 12.95
C LEU A 183 16.20 -5.29 11.70
N GLY A 184 17.40 -5.79 11.38
CA GLY A 184 17.65 -6.60 10.17
C GLY A 184 16.79 -7.87 10.10
N LEU A 185 16.64 -8.60 11.21
CA LEU A 185 15.71 -9.73 11.34
C LEU A 185 14.24 -9.29 11.12
N MET A 186 13.83 -8.14 11.65
CA MET A 186 12.48 -7.62 11.45
C MET A 186 12.23 -7.09 10.04
N LEU A 187 13.25 -6.60 9.32
CA LEU A 187 13.10 -6.16 7.92
C LEU A 187 12.93 -7.37 6.99
N ARG A 188 13.72 -8.43 7.15
CA ARG A 188 13.52 -9.71 6.45
C ARG A 188 12.09 -10.24 6.64
N MET A 189 11.62 -10.32 7.89
CA MET A 189 10.24 -10.74 8.18
C MET A 189 9.16 -9.74 7.72
N ALA A 190 9.51 -8.48 7.43
CA ALA A 190 8.58 -7.49 6.90
C ALA A 190 8.36 -7.68 5.39
N VAL A 191 9.41 -7.96 4.63
CA VAL A 191 9.34 -8.16 3.17
C VAL A 191 8.89 -9.57 2.79
N ILE A 192 9.35 -10.61 3.50
CA ILE A 192 9.05 -12.01 3.15
C ILE A 192 7.65 -12.47 3.61
N PHE A 193 7.05 -11.81 4.62
CA PHE A 193 5.72 -12.15 5.18
C PHE A 193 4.77 -10.95 5.31
N GLY A 194 5.13 -9.79 4.76
CA GLY A 194 4.27 -8.60 4.73
C GLY A 194 3.81 -8.09 6.09
N LEU A 195 4.57 -8.35 7.16
CA LEU A 195 4.10 -8.16 8.53
C LEU A 195 3.95 -6.68 8.89
N ARG A 196 2.89 -6.36 9.65
CA ARG A 196 2.70 -4.99 10.17
C ARG A 196 3.70 -4.75 11.31
N ARG A 197 4.19 -3.51 11.48
CA ARG A 197 5.12 -3.13 12.59
C ARG A 197 4.78 -3.71 13.97
N LYS A 198 3.49 -3.74 14.36
CA LYS A 198 3.07 -4.34 15.65
C LYS A 198 3.18 -5.87 15.65
N GLU A 199 2.90 -6.51 14.52
CA GLU A 199 3.06 -7.96 14.33
C GLU A 199 4.56 -8.32 14.42
N LEU A 200 5.44 -7.56 13.74
CA LEU A 200 6.91 -7.72 13.80
C LEU A 200 7.47 -7.71 15.22
N VAL A 201 7.31 -6.60 15.96
CA VAL A 201 7.95 -6.45 17.30
C VAL A 201 7.43 -7.45 18.33
N LEU A 202 6.25 -8.04 18.11
CA LEU A 202 5.64 -9.06 18.97
C LEU A 202 5.81 -10.50 18.45
N LEU A 203 6.31 -10.70 17.23
CA LEU A 203 6.45 -12.02 16.62
C LEU A 203 7.41 -12.87 17.43
N LYS A 204 6.98 -14.07 17.82
CA LYS A 204 7.83 -15.11 18.41
C LYS A 204 8.05 -16.20 17.35
N PRO A 205 9.17 -16.20 16.61
CA PRO A 205 9.34 -17.04 15.40
C PRO A 205 9.05 -18.52 15.67
N TRP A 206 9.68 -19.08 16.70
CA TRP A 206 9.51 -20.47 17.15
C TRP A 206 8.11 -20.88 17.60
N LYS A 207 7.19 -19.93 17.84
CA LYS A 207 5.78 -20.21 18.14
C LYS A 207 4.87 -19.91 16.93
N ALA A 208 5.29 -19.01 16.06
CA ALA A 208 4.56 -18.63 14.86
C ALA A 208 4.80 -19.64 13.71
N ASP A 209 5.92 -20.33 13.68
CA ASP A 209 6.22 -21.38 12.71
C ASP A 209 5.37 -22.64 12.96
N HIS A 210 4.52 -23.00 11.99
CA HIS A 210 3.70 -24.22 12.00
C HIS A 210 4.13 -25.21 10.90
N GLY A 211 5.30 -24.98 10.28
CA GLY A 211 5.83 -25.80 9.18
C GLY A 211 5.44 -25.23 7.82
N ASP A 212 4.17 -25.39 7.43
CA ASP A 212 3.58 -24.92 6.17
C ASP A 212 3.06 -23.46 6.23
N ALA A 213 2.99 -22.87 7.42
CA ALA A 213 2.47 -21.52 7.62
C ALA A 213 3.13 -20.76 8.78
N LEU A 214 3.16 -19.42 8.65
CA LEU A 214 3.48 -18.48 9.72
C LEU A 214 2.19 -17.96 10.39
N MET A 215 1.93 -18.42 11.61
CA MET A 215 0.74 -18.09 12.40
C MET A 215 0.85 -16.75 13.15
N ILE A 216 0.03 -15.79 12.75
CA ILE A 216 -0.13 -14.50 13.43
C ILE A 216 -1.32 -14.58 14.40
N TYR A 217 -1.02 -14.87 15.66
CA TYR A 217 -2.01 -14.98 16.75
C TYR A 217 -2.72 -13.65 17.07
N ALA A 218 -3.94 -13.74 17.61
CA ALA A 218 -4.75 -12.59 18.02
C ALA A 218 -4.05 -11.66 19.04
N ASN A 219 -3.26 -12.23 19.96
CA ASN A 219 -2.44 -11.49 20.92
C ASN A 219 -1.08 -11.03 20.36
N GLY A 220 -0.62 -11.58 19.23
CA GLY A 220 0.54 -11.13 18.46
C GLY A 220 0.38 -9.77 17.78
N GLY A 221 -0.69 -9.03 18.10
CA GLY A 221 -0.91 -7.66 17.67
C GLY A 221 -1.48 -7.38 16.27
N PRO A 222 -2.12 -8.31 15.53
CA PRO A 222 -2.73 -7.99 14.25
C PRO A 222 -3.84 -6.93 14.36
N LYS A 223 -4.12 -6.23 13.26
CA LYS A 223 -5.05 -5.10 13.25
C LYS A 223 -6.47 -5.55 13.61
N GLY A 224 -6.91 -5.19 14.82
CA GLY A 224 -8.22 -5.57 15.36
C GLY A 224 -8.27 -6.94 16.05
N GLY A 225 -7.12 -7.60 16.26
CA GLY A 225 -7.05 -8.90 16.94
C GLY A 225 -7.45 -10.10 16.06
N ARG A 226 -7.69 -9.92 14.76
CA ARG A 226 -7.98 -11.02 13.82
C ARG A 226 -6.71 -11.85 13.59
N PRO A 227 -6.68 -13.14 13.96
CA PRO A 227 -5.56 -14.02 13.63
C PRO A 227 -5.57 -14.38 12.14
N ARG A 228 -4.43 -14.89 11.64
CA ARG A 228 -4.32 -15.52 10.32
C ARG A 228 -3.15 -16.51 10.27
N ALA A 229 -3.25 -17.50 9.39
CA ALA A 229 -2.09 -18.13 8.79
C ALA A 229 -1.52 -17.23 7.68
N ILE A 230 -0.25 -17.37 7.37
CA ILE A 230 0.37 -16.90 6.13
C ILE A 230 1.10 -18.12 5.55
N PRO A 231 0.71 -18.66 4.38
CA PRO A 231 1.37 -19.82 3.80
C PRO A 231 2.87 -19.60 3.59
N ILE A 232 3.66 -20.66 3.76
CA ILE A 232 5.07 -20.75 3.41
C ILE A 232 5.12 -21.56 2.11
N THR A 233 5.07 -20.86 0.97
CA THR A 233 4.99 -21.46 -0.37
C THR A 233 6.30 -21.38 -1.15
N THR A 234 7.36 -20.84 -0.56
CA THR A 234 8.68 -20.73 -1.19
C THR A 234 9.81 -21.14 -0.23
N GLU A 235 10.91 -21.64 -0.80
CA GLU A 235 12.13 -21.94 -0.04
C GLU A 235 12.70 -20.70 0.64
N LEU A 236 12.62 -19.53 -0.01
CA LEU A 236 13.05 -18.25 0.57
C LEU A 236 12.25 -17.87 1.82
N GLN A 237 10.94 -18.15 1.86
CA GLN A 237 10.12 -17.97 3.07
C GLN A 237 10.56 -18.91 4.20
N ARG A 238 10.84 -20.17 3.88
CA ARG A 238 11.30 -21.20 4.81
C ARG A 238 12.68 -20.83 5.39
N ALA A 239 13.66 -20.61 4.53
CA ALA A 239 15.03 -20.23 4.88
C ALA A 239 15.10 -18.93 5.69
N THR A 240 14.32 -17.91 5.32
CA THR A 240 14.23 -16.65 6.09
C THR A 240 13.72 -16.89 7.52
N LEU A 241 12.66 -17.68 7.67
CA LEU A 241 12.09 -17.98 8.99
C LEU A 241 13.08 -18.78 9.85
N ASP A 242 13.85 -19.69 9.26
CA ASP A 242 14.85 -20.49 9.97
C ASP A 242 16.12 -19.69 10.33
N PHE A 243 16.61 -18.81 9.45
CA PHE A 243 17.66 -17.83 9.74
C PHE A 243 17.29 -16.94 10.93
N VAL A 244 16.03 -16.50 10.97
CA VAL A 244 15.46 -15.65 12.03
C VAL A 244 15.22 -16.44 13.33
N LYS A 245 14.82 -17.71 13.25
CA LYS A 245 14.73 -18.63 14.40
C LYS A 245 16.09 -18.90 15.02
N ALA A 246 17.13 -19.14 14.22
CA ALA A 246 18.49 -19.40 14.71
C ALA A 246 19.04 -18.24 15.57
N ARG A 247 18.69 -17.00 15.21
CA ARG A 247 19.10 -15.76 15.93
C ARG A 247 18.09 -15.27 16.97
N THR A 248 16.99 -15.98 17.20
CA THR A 248 15.97 -15.60 18.21
C THR A 248 15.78 -16.70 19.25
N PRO A 249 15.99 -16.46 20.55
CA PRO A 249 15.74 -17.47 21.59
C PRO A 249 14.30 -18.00 21.57
N LYS A 250 14.11 -19.32 21.75
CA LYS A 250 12.82 -20.04 21.53
C LYS A 250 11.59 -19.40 22.17
N THR A 251 11.73 -18.77 23.33
CA THR A 251 10.65 -18.16 24.11
C THR A 251 10.42 -16.67 23.82
N HIS A 252 11.29 -16.02 23.06
CA HIS A 252 11.38 -14.56 22.91
C HIS A 252 10.70 -14.04 21.64
N HIS A 253 10.53 -12.71 21.55
CA HIS A 253 10.03 -12.01 20.36
C HIS A 253 11.16 -11.34 19.55
N LEU A 254 10.87 -10.83 18.36
CA LEU A 254 11.87 -10.09 17.57
C LEU A 254 12.26 -8.74 18.17
N GLY A 255 11.32 -8.02 18.80
CA GLY A 255 11.61 -6.75 19.48
C GLY A 255 12.68 -6.86 20.59
N TRP A 256 13.20 -5.71 21.03
CA TRP A 256 14.21 -5.57 22.09
C TRP A 256 13.65 -5.97 23.46
N TYR A 257 14.46 -6.67 24.27
CA TYR A 257 14.05 -7.23 25.56
C TYR A 257 14.26 -6.25 26.73
N VAL A 258 15.37 -5.53 26.68
CA VAL A 258 15.68 -4.40 27.57
C VAL A 258 15.70 -3.10 26.79
N THR A 259 15.39 -2.02 27.50
CA THR A 259 15.58 -0.64 27.05
C THR A 259 17.08 -0.30 27.06
N ARG A 260 17.45 0.80 26.42
CA ARG A 260 18.78 1.44 26.51
C ARG A 260 19.26 1.75 27.94
N LEU A 261 18.38 1.63 28.94
CA LEU A 261 18.66 1.82 30.37
C LEU A 261 18.55 0.51 31.18
N GLY A 262 18.67 -0.66 30.52
CA GLY A 262 18.63 -1.99 31.15
C GLY A 262 17.25 -2.47 31.66
N LYS A 263 16.25 -1.58 31.72
CA LYS A 263 14.89 -1.90 32.21
C LYS A 263 14.11 -2.73 31.18
N PRO A 264 13.20 -3.65 31.58
CA PRO A 264 12.34 -4.40 30.65
C PRO A 264 11.56 -3.48 29.69
N THR A 265 11.40 -3.90 28.43
CA THR A 265 10.69 -3.08 27.44
C THR A 265 9.17 -3.16 27.53
N SER A 266 8.49 -2.10 27.08
CA SER A 266 7.07 -2.12 26.74
C SER A 266 6.86 -2.27 25.23
N LEU A 267 5.64 -2.58 24.81
CA LEU A 267 5.25 -2.52 23.40
C LEU A 267 5.42 -1.09 22.83
N GLU A 268 5.16 -0.06 23.62
CA GLU A 268 5.33 1.33 23.18
C GLU A 268 6.81 1.66 22.94
N TYR A 269 7.70 1.23 23.85
CA TYR A 269 9.14 1.34 23.67
C TYR A 269 9.58 0.64 22.38
N ASN A 270 9.19 -0.62 22.18
CA ASN A 270 9.54 -1.37 20.97
C ASN A 270 9.05 -0.69 19.68
N VAL A 271 7.86 -0.10 19.69
CA VAL A 271 7.33 0.63 18.54
C VAL A 271 8.07 1.95 18.28
N LYS A 272 8.52 2.65 19.33
CA LYS A 272 9.36 3.86 19.21
C LYS A 272 10.78 3.49 18.73
N GLU A 273 11.38 2.48 19.31
CA GLU A 273 12.76 2.05 19.02
C GLU A 273 12.89 1.53 17.57
N TYR A 274 11.93 0.76 17.08
CA TYR A 274 11.86 0.37 15.66
C TYR A 274 11.76 1.58 14.71
N LEU A 275 11.01 2.62 15.08
CA LEU A 275 10.90 3.83 14.25
C LEU A 275 12.20 4.66 14.28
N ARG A 276 12.84 4.75 15.45
CA ARG A 276 14.12 5.43 15.65
C ARG A 276 15.28 4.74 14.92
N TRP A 277 15.27 3.40 14.85
CA TRP A 277 16.22 2.63 14.06
C TRP A 277 15.99 2.78 12.55
N LEU A 278 14.73 2.75 12.08
CA LEU A 278 14.43 3.07 10.67
C LEU A 278 14.87 4.49 10.28
N GLU A 279 14.74 5.46 11.19
CA GLU A 279 15.20 6.83 10.98
C GLU A 279 16.73 6.90 10.83
N GLN A 280 17.48 6.14 11.63
CA GLN A 280 18.95 6.04 11.48
C GLN A 280 19.39 5.28 10.22
N LEU A 281 18.62 4.31 9.75
CA LEU A 281 18.82 3.61 8.47
C LEU A 281 18.50 4.51 7.23
N GLY A 282 17.99 5.74 7.46
CA GLY A 282 17.54 6.68 6.43
C GLY A 282 16.13 6.43 5.92
N ILE A 283 15.42 5.41 6.44
CA ILE A 283 14.09 4.99 5.97
C ILE A 283 12.99 5.87 6.59
N THR A 284 12.94 7.11 6.13
CA THR A 284 11.87 8.07 6.39
C THR A 284 11.31 8.63 5.10
N ARG A 285 10.05 9.09 5.12
CA ARG A 285 9.43 9.74 3.94
C ARG A 285 10.19 10.97 3.45
N LYS A 286 10.92 11.66 4.34
CA LYS A 286 11.71 12.85 3.99
C LYS A 286 12.99 12.49 3.25
N VAL A 287 13.60 11.35 3.57
CA VAL A 287 14.94 10.96 3.07
C VAL A 287 14.85 9.95 1.92
N ALA A 288 14.03 8.91 2.07
CA ALA A 288 13.93 7.80 1.12
C ALA A 288 12.55 7.70 0.43
N GLY A 289 11.65 8.69 0.61
CA GLY A 289 10.26 8.67 0.13
C GLY A 289 9.33 7.66 0.84
N VAL A 290 9.88 6.50 1.24
CA VAL A 290 9.19 5.35 1.83
C VAL A 290 9.21 5.36 3.37
N THR A 291 8.73 4.28 3.97
CA THR A 291 8.82 3.98 5.40
C THR A 291 8.92 2.46 5.57
N GLY A 292 9.14 1.94 6.78
CA GLY A 292 9.02 0.50 7.07
C GLY A 292 7.63 -0.12 6.83
N HIS A 293 6.60 0.64 6.44
CA HIS A 293 5.37 0.06 5.91
C HIS A 293 5.45 -0.28 4.40
N GLY A 294 6.49 0.20 3.71
CA GLY A 294 6.73 -0.04 2.30
C GLY A 294 7.11 -1.49 1.98
N LEU A 295 7.87 -2.16 2.84
CA LEU A 295 8.13 -3.61 2.72
C LEU A 295 6.86 -4.47 2.75
N ARG A 296 5.74 -3.94 3.25
CA ARG A 296 4.43 -4.60 3.17
C ARG A 296 3.67 -4.30 1.87
N ALA A 297 4.02 -3.23 1.15
CA ALA A 297 3.62 -3.06 -0.26
C ALA A 297 4.47 -3.98 -1.14
N GLU A 298 5.79 -3.99 -0.93
CA GLU A 298 6.76 -4.92 -1.55
C GLU A 298 6.27 -6.38 -1.46
N TYR A 299 6.00 -6.88 -0.25
CA TYR A 299 5.43 -8.21 -0.06
C TYR A 299 4.17 -8.47 -0.92
N ALA A 300 3.26 -7.49 -0.98
CA ALA A 300 2.03 -7.67 -1.74
C ALA A 300 2.33 -7.77 -3.24
N GLU A 301 3.17 -6.87 -3.76
CA GLU A 301 3.51 -6.77 -5.18
C GLU A 301 4.28 -8.03 -5.61
N ASN A 302 5.24 -8.49 -4.80
CA ASN A 302 5.97 -9.74 -5.02
C ASN A 302 5.04 -10.97 -4.99
N GLU A 303 4.10 -11.05 -4.04
CA GLU A 303 3.11 -12.14 -3.98
C GLU A 303 2.06 -12.08 -5.12
N ALA A 304 1.89 -10.94 -5.79
CA ALA A 304 1.09 -10.86 -7.01
C ALA A 304 1.90 -11.38 -8.21
N LEU A 305 3.15 -10.91 -8.36
CA LEU A 305 4.08 -11.32 -9.42
C LEU A 305 4.35 -12.84 -9.40
N LEU A 306 4.58 -13.41 -8.21
CA LEU A 306 4.70 -14.87 -7.99
C LEU A 306 3.44 -15.68 -8.35
N ARG A 307 2.35 -15.03 -8.75
CA ARG A 307 1.09 -15.63 -9.22
C ARG A 307 0.65 -15.09 -10.57
N GLY A 308 1.59 -14.56 -11.36
CA GLY A 308 1.36 -14.05 -12.72
C GLY A 308 0.67 -12.68 -12.80
N LEU A 309 0.34 -12.05 -11.67
CA LEU A 309 -0.37 -10.78 -11.63
C LEU A 309 0.61 -9.61 -11.47
N ILE A 310 0.90 -8.90 -12.56
CA ILE A 310 1.60 -7.62 -12.52
C ILE A 310 0.67 -6.58 -11.88
N PRO A 311 1.05 -5.93 -10.75
CA PRO A 311 0.23 -4.88 -10.14
C PRO A 311 0.07 -3.66 -11.05
N ALA A 312 -1.08 -2.96 -10.98
CA ALA A 312 -1.29 -1.74 -11.77
C ALA A 312 -0.39 -0.57 -11.34
N THR A 313 0.18 -0.63 -10.14
CA THR A 313 1.27 0.25 -9.68
C THR A 313 2.60 0.01 -10.38
N LEU A 314 2.79 -1.17 -11.00
CA LEU A 314 3.96 -1.57 -11.80
C LEU A 314 3.63 -1.62 -13.30
N GLY A 315 2.53 -0.98 -13.73
CA GLY A 315 2.09 -0.92 -15.13
C GLY A 315 1.10 -1.99 -15.58
N GLY A 316 0.76 -2.98 -14.73
CA GLY A 316 -0.16 -4.06 -15.09
C GLY A 316 -1.57 -3.61 -15.51
N SER A 317 -2.06 -4.13 -16.64
CA SER A 317 -3.37 -3.79 -17.21
C SER A 317 -4.52 -4.62 -16.61
N ALA A 318 -5.77 -4.37 -17.02
CA ALA A 318 -6.91 -5.22 -16.66
C ALA A 318 -7.14 -6.41 -17.62
N ASP A 319 -6.22 -6.60 -18.56
CA ASP A 319 -6.33 -7.51 -19.70
C ASP A 319 -5.17 -8.53 -19.77
N GLN A 320 -4.21 -8.45 -18.84
CA GLN A 320 -3.12 -9.41 -18.63
C GLN A 320 -3.56 -10.83 -18.22
N MET A 321 -4.75 -10.96 -17.62
CA MET A 321 -5.32 -12.21 -17.07
C MET A 321 -6.85 -12.13 -17.13
N LEU A 322 -7.55 -13.26 -16.98
CA LEU A 322 -9.00 -13.22 -16.78
C LEU A 322 -9.33 -12.51 -15.46
N LYS A 323 -10.42 -11.74 -15.46
CA LYS A 323 -10.86 -10.94 -14.31
C LYS A 323 -11.11 -11.79 -13.05
N GLU A 324 -11.52 -13.03 -13.27
CA GLU A 324 -11.81 -14.03 -12.25
C GLU A 324 -10.50 -14.51 -11.60
N ASP A 325 -9.44 -14.75 -12.38
CA ASP A 325 -8.11 -15.13 -11.87
C ASP A 325 -7.44 -13.97 -11.12
N ILE A 326 -7.56 -12.74 -11.64
CA ILE A 326 -7.15 -11.51 -10.93
C ILE A 326 -7.85 -11.44 -9.56
N ALA A 327 -9.13 -11.79 -9.48
CA ALA A 327 -9.87 -11.79 -8.23
C ALA A 327 -9.41 -12.91 -7.27
N VAL A 328 -8.98 -14.08 -7.77
CA VAL A 328 -8.38 -15.15 -6.96
C VAL A 328 -7.03 -14.71 -6.38
N VAL A 329 -6.13 -14.13 -7.18
CA VAL A 329 -4.84 -13.62 -6.69
C VAL A 329 -5.05 -12.48 -5.68
N GLN A 330 -5.97 -11.55 -5.96
CA GLN A 330 -6.37 -10.52 -4.98
C GLN A 330 -6.96 -11.10 -3.69
N ALA A 331 -7.67 -12.24 -3.75
CA ALA A 331 -8.18 -12.91 -2.57
C ALA A 331 -7.03 -13.47 -1.74
N GLN A 332 -6.15 -14.27 -2.35
CA GLN A 332 -5.03 -14.90 -1.65
C GLN A 332 -4.14 -13.87 -0.97
N VAL A 333 -3.71 -12.81 -1.67
CA VAL A 333 -2.84 -11.81 -1.04
C VAL A 333 -3.60 -10.94 -0.04
N SER A 334 -4.91 -10.66 -0.24
CA SER A 334 -5.76 -10.06 0.80
C SER A 334 -5.72 -10.89 2.10
N GLU A 335 -5.85 -12.21 2.01
CA GLU A 335 -5.91 -13.10 3.17
C GLU A 335 -4.55 -13.31 3.84
N ASN A 336 -3.48 -13.53 3.08
CA ASN A 336 -2.08 -13.50 3.56
C ASN A 336 -1.78 -12.19 4.31
N MET A 337 -2.35 -11.09 3.82
CA MET A 337 -2.27 -9.77 4.45
C MET A 337 -3.17 -9.58 5.68
N GLY A 338 -4.13 -10.45 5.96
CA GLY A 338 -5.11 -10.32 7.06
C GLY A 338 -6.28 -9.37 6.76
N HIS A 339 -6.73 -9.36 5.51
CA HIS A 339 -7.92 -8.67 5.02
C HIS A 339 -8.91 -9.69 4.44
N SER A 340 -10.18 -9.31 4.30
CA SER A 340 -11.23 -10.13 3.67
C SER A 340 -12.11 -9.27 2.76
N ARG A 341 -11.44 -8.48 1.92
CA ARG A 341 -12.03 -7.54 0.95
C ARG A 341 -10.99 -7.30 -0.13
N LEU A 342 -11.23 -7.82 -1.34
CA LEU A 342 -10.34 -7.68 -2.50
C LEU A 342 -9.86 -6.23 -2.69
N ALA A 343 -10.79 -5.27 -2.61
CA ALA A 343 -10.55 -3.83 -2.74
C ALA A 343 -9.58 -3.18 -1.72
N VAL A 344 -9.06 -3.93 -0.73
CA VAL A 344 -7.94 -3.46 0.10
C VAL A 344 -6.59 -3.65 -0.61
N THR A 345 -6.47 -4.66 -1.47
CA THR A 345 -5.27 -4.86 -2.31
C THR A 345 -5.01 -3.65 -3.20
N ASN A 346 -6.06 -2.93 -3.65
CA ASN A 346 -5.94 -1.69 -4.40
C ASN A 346 -5.15 -0.58 -3.67
N SER A 347 -5.00 -0.65 -2.34
CA SER A 347 -4.16 0.28 -1.57
C SER A 347 -2.65 -0.04 -1.63
N TYR A 348 -2.32 -1.18 -2.25
CA TYR A 348 -0.99 -1.63 -2.62
C TYR A 348 -0.85 -1.63 -4.16
N TYR A 349 -1.67 -2.39 -4.89
CA TYR A 349 -1.61 -2.59 -6.35
C TYR A 349 -2.17 -1.47 -7.23
N GLY A 350 -2.82 -0.47 -6.63
CA GLY A 350 -3.59 0.50 -7.40
C GLY A 350 -4.90 -0.06 -7.95
N SER A 351 -5.28 0.35 -9.16
CA SER A 351 -6.50 -0.16 -9.78
C SER A 351 -6.21 -0.48 -11.23
N PHE A 352 -6.43 -1.73 -11.62
CA PHE A 352 -6.36 -2.17 -13.00
C PHE A 352 -7.28 -1.30 -13.86
N LYS A 353 -6.66 -0.41 -14.63
CA LYS A 353 -7.32 0.29 -15.72
C LYS A 353 -7.33 -0.69 -16.89
N ARG A 354 -8.50 -0.94 -17.47
CA ARG A 354 -8.55 -1.52 -18.81
C ARG A 354 -7.79 -0.57 -19.73
N LEU A 355 -6.90 -1.09 -20.56
CA LEU A 355 -6.31 -0.25 -21.61
C LEU A 355 -7.45 0.40 -22.39
N ARG A 356 -7.34 1.70 -22.63
CA ARG A 356 -8.37 2.47 -23.34
C ARG A 356 -8.26 2.12 -24.82
N ARG A 357 -8.70 0.90 -25.18
CA ARG A 357 -8.78 0.41 -26.57
C ARG A 357 -9.39 1.53 -27.38
N GLU A 358 -8.59 2.09 -28.26
CA GLU A 358 -8.98 3.25 -29.05
C GLU A 358 -10.24 2.86 -29.83
N LYS A 359 -11.18 3.80 -29.89
CA LYS A 359 -12.33 3.61 -30.77
C LYS A 359 -11.79 3.73 -32.18
N LEU A 360 -11.49 2.59 -32.80
CA LEU A 360 -11.30 2.46 -34.24
C LEU A 360 -12.52 3.06 -34.94
N THR A 361 -12.43 4.34 -35.27
CA THR A 361 -13.42 5.08 -36.04
C THR A 361 -13.20 4.76 -37.51
N SER A 362 -14.25 4.31 -38.19
CA SER A 362 -14.28 4.02 -39.62
C SER A 362 -13.42 2.83 -40.08
N SER A 363 -13.89 1.60 -39.84
CA SER A 363 -13.40 0.41 -40.56
C SER A 363 -14.07 0.30 -41.94
N ALA A 364 -13.36 0.66 -43.01
CA ALA A 364 -13.81 0.39 -44.38
C ALA A 364 -13.57 -1.09 -44.75
N THR A 365 -14.63 -1.79 -45.18
CA THR A 365 -14.56 -3.20 -45.61
C THR A 365 -14.70 -3.27 -47.13
N ILE A 366 -13.65 -3.67 -47.83
CA ILE A 366 -13.67 -3.85 -49.29
C ILE A 366 -13.84 -5.34 -49.60
N ARG A 367 -14.86 -5.68 -50.39
CA ARG A 367 -15.08 -7.05 -50.89
C ARG A 367 -14.71 -7.13 -52.37
N ALA A 368 -13.44 -7.35 -52.64
CA ALA A 368 -13.01 -7.85 -53.94
C ALA A 368 -13.73 -9.18 -54.21
N LYS A 369 -14.31 -9.34 -55.40
CA LYS A 369 -14.92 -10.61 -55.83
C LYS A 369 -13.97 -11.34 -56.76
N ASP A 370 -13.73 -12.61 -56.46
CA ASP A 370 -13.22 -13.62 -57.39
C ASP A 370 -11.96 -13.19 -58.18
N THR A 371 -11.09 -12.41 -57.54
CA THR A 371 -9.81 -11.87 -58.05
C THR A 371 -8.63 -12.47 -57.30
N SER A 372 -7.44 -12.48 -57.92
CA SER A 372 -6.20 -12.96 -57.31
C SER A 372 -5.68 -12.03 -56.21
N ARG A 373 -4.66 -12.46 -55.47
CA ARG A 373 -4.06 -11.66 -54.40
C ARG A 373 -3.50 -10.33 -54.89
N ALA A 374 -2.77 -10.34 -56.01
CA ALA A 374 -2.19 -9.12 -56.58
C ALA A 374 -3.29 -8.12 -57.00
N GLU A 375 -4.33 -8.59 -57.68
CA GLU A 375 -5.47 -7.74 -58.10
C GLU A 375 -6.29 -7.22 -56.91
N ALA A 376 -6.36 -7.97 -55.81
CA ALA A 376 -7.02 -7.52 -54.57
C ALA A 376 -6.17 -6.49 -53.79
N GLU A 377 -4.85 -6.65 -53.78
CA GLU A 377 -3.91 -5.66 -53.21
C GLU A 377 -3.90 -4.38 -54.06
N GLU A 378 -3.92 -4.50 -55.39
CA GLU A 378 -4.07 -3.40 -56.35
C GLU A 378 -5.42 -2.67 -56.22
N GLN A 379 -6.54 -3.37 -56.00
CA GLN A 379 -7.83 -2.75 -55.71
C GLN A 379 -7.84 -1.97 -54.38
N VAL A 380 -7.08 -2.40 -53.37
CA VAL A 380 -6.92 -1.67 -52.12
C VAL A 380 -6.06 -0.41 -52.31
N HIS A 381 -4.96 -0.51 -53.07
CA HIS A 381 -4.13 0.64 -53.40
C HIS A 381 -4.89 1.69 -54.22
N ASN A 382 -5.52 1.30 -55.34
CA ASN A 382 -6.32 2.22 -56.16
C ASN A 382 -7.47 2.86 -55.36
N PHE A 383 -8.07 2.16 -54.38
CA PHE A 383 -9.06 2.77 -53.48
C PHE A 383 -8.44 3.84 -52.57
N ALA A 384 -7.28 3.58 -51.96
CA ALA A 384 -6.57 4.55 -51.13
C ALA A 384 -6.14 5.78 -51.95
N ASP A 385 -5.50 5.57 -53.10
CA ASP A 385 -5.06 6.63 -54.01
C ASP A 385 -6.25 7.49 -54.50
N SER A 386 -7.42 6.87 -54.72
CA SER A 386 -8.64 7.59 -55.08
C SER A 386 -9.26 8.41 -53.94
N ALA A 387 -8.98 8.06 -52.68
CA ALA A 387 -9.42 8.82 -51.52
C ALA A 387 -8.52 10.05 -51.30
N ASP A 388 -7.21 9.91 -51.46
CA ASP A 388 -6.25 11.01 -51.37
C ASP A 388 -6.36 11.98 -52.56
N GLY A 389 -6.61 11.45 -53.76
CA GLY A 389 -6.87 12.24 -54.97
C GLY A 389 -8.10 13.16 -54.89
N ASN A 390 -8.95 13.03 -53.87
CA ASN A 390 -10.16 13.84 -53.68
C ASN A 390 -9.95 15.04 -52.72
N GLY A 391 -8.70 15.36 -52.36
CA GLY A 391 -8.30 16.66 -51.80
C GLY A 391 -8.74 16.96 -50.36
N SER A 392 -9.43 16.03 -49.68
CA SER A 392 -9.85 16.17 -48.29
C SER A 392 -9.08 15.21 -47.38
N ALA A 393 -8.07 15.73 -46.67
CA ALA A 393 -7.50 15.02 -45.53
C ALA A 393 -8.60 14.73 -44.50
N TRP A 394 -8.78 13.45 -44.13
CA TRP A 394 -9.80 13.06 -43.15
C TRP A 394 -9.45 13.64 -41.78
N SER A 395 -10.45 14.20 -41.08
CA SER A 395 -10.34 15.35 -40.17
C SER A 395 -9.39 15.27 -38.97
N ASN A 396 -8.77 14.12 -38.72
CA ASN A 396 -7.98 13.84 -37.53
C ASN A 396 -6.52 13.43 -37.84
N GLY A 397 -6.21 12.97 -39.05
CA GLY A 397 -4.92 12.31 -39.35
C GLY A 397 -4.76 10.91 -38.73
N ASP A 398 -5.85 10.25 -38.34
CA ASP A 398 -5.83 8.87 -37.82
C ASP A 398 -5.52 7.85 -38.95
N PRO A 399 -4.60 6.88 -38.75
CA PRO A 399 -4.22 5.93 -39.81
C PRO A 399 -5.32 4.89 -40.09
N VAL A 400 -5.78 4.85 -41.35
CA VAL A 400 -6.83 3.93 -41.81
C VAL A 400 -6.27 2.54 -42.08
N ARG A 401 -6.95 1.51 -41.55
CA ARG A 401 -6.70 0.09 -41.90
C ARG A 401 -7.80 -0.42 -42.82
N VAL A 402 -7.43 -0.80 -44.03
CA VAL A 402 -8.35 -1.38 -45.02
C VAL A 402 -8.33 -2.89 -44.91
N ALA A 403 -9.51 -3.51 -44.80
CA ALA A 403 -9.66 -4.96 -44.80
C ALA A 403 -10.24 -5.44 -46.14
N ALA A 404 -9.43 -6.16 -46.91
CA ALA A 404 -9.88 -6.94 -48.06
C ALA A 404 -10.21 -8.39 -47.65
N SER A 405 -11.04 -9.07 -48.44
CA SER A 405 -11.37 -10.49 -48.25
C SER A 405 -11.38 -11.22 -49.59
N ILE A 406 -10.38 -12.08 -49.80
CA ILE A 406 -10.28 -12.99 -50.94
C ILE A 406 -10.93 -14.32 -50.55
N LYS A 407 -11.56 -15.03 -51.50
CA LYS A 407 -12.00 -16.41 -51.28
C LYS A 407 -10.81 -17.33 -50.98
N ASN A 408 -10.97 -18.19 -49.97
CA ASN A 408 -10.12 -19.34 -49.68
C ASN A 408 -8.69 -19.05 -49.14
N GLY A 409 -8.50 -17.99 -48.35
CA GLY A 409 -7.29 -17.81 -47.55
C GLY A 409 -7.45 -16.81 -46.39
N PRO A 410 -6.71 -16.96 -45.27
CA PRO A 410 -6.63 -15.94 -44.23
C PRO A 410 -5.82 -14.73 -44.73
N LEU A 411 -6.24 -13.53 -44.33
CA LEU A 411 -5.61 -12.26 -44.74
C LEU A 411 -5.12 -11.47 -43.52
N GLY A 412 -3.92 -10.90 -43.65
CA GLY A 412 -3.34 -9.99 -42.66
C GLY A 412 -3.92 -8.58 -42.74
N LEU A 413 -3.75 -7.80 -41.68
CA LEU A 413 -4.09 -6.38 -41.67
C LEU A 413 -2.97 -5.57 -42.35
N LEU A 414 -3.33 -4.83 -43.39
CA LEU A 414 -2.49 -3.77 -43.94
C LEU A 414 -2.85 -2.44 -43.28
N ALA A 415 -1.83 -1.67 -42.92
CA ALA A 415 -1.97 -0.24 -42.67
C ALA A 415 -1.60 0.51 -43.95
N ILE A 416 -2.32 1.60 -44.24
CA ILE A 416 -1.77 2.66 -45.10
C ILE A 416 -0.53 3.23 -44.36
N ASP A 417 0.40 3.82 -45.10
CA ASP A 417 1.76 4.20 -44.65
C ASP A 417 2.76 3.02 -44.45
N GLY A 418 2.48 1.86 -45.04
CA GLY A 418 3.51 0.86 -45.40
C GLY A 418 4.06 -0.02 -44.28
N VAL A 419 3.58 0.10 -43.04
CA VAL A 419 4.01 -0.74 -41.91
C VAL A 419 3.18 -2.02 -41.81
N GLN A 420 3.83 -3.19 -41.94
CA GLN A 420 3.25 -4.50 -41.63
C GLN A 420 2.83 -4.55 -40.15
N VAL A 421 1.56 -4.86 -39.88
CA VAL A 421 0.97 -4.77 -38.53
C VAL A 421 1.59 -5.75 -37.50
N ASP A 422 2.29 -6.78 -37.98
CA ASP A 422 2.86 -7.89 -37.19
C ASP A 422 3.87 -7.42 -36.11
N GLN A 423 4.62 -6.34 -36.38
CA GLN A 423 5.58 -5.77 -35.41
C GLN A 423 4.94 -5.30 -34.10
N SER A 424 3.62 -5.04 -34.09
CA SER A 424 2.89 -4.69 -32.86
C SER A 424 2.73 -5.86 -31.87
N ALA A 425 2.88 -7.11 -32.32
CA ALA A 425 2.89 -8.28 -31.44
C ALA A 425 4.26 -8.47 -30.74
N GLN A 426 5.36 -8.14 -31.42
CA GLN A 426 6.73 -8.29 -30.91
C GLN A 426 7.04 -7.35 -29.72
N LEU A 427 6.33 -6.21 -29.61
CA LEU A 427 6.42 -5.36 -28.43
C LEU A 427 5.80 -5.99 -27.16
N ALA A 428 4.94 -7.00 -27.29
CA ALA A 428 4.40 -7.75 -26.16
C ALA A 428 5.33 -8.90 -25.73
N SER A 429 5.96 -9.65 -26.65
CA SER A 429 6.96 -10.67 -26.27
C SER A 429 8.13 -10.08 -25.47
N ASN A 430 8.49 -8.82 -25.77
CA ASN A 430 9.60 -8.10 -25.13
C ASN A 430 9.33 -7.64 -23.68
N SER A 431 8.17 -7.96 -23.08
CA SER A 431 8.03 -7.95 -21.61
C SER A 431 8.55 -9.24 -21.00
N ASP A 432 8.14 -10.38 -21.54
CA ASP A 432 8.29 -11.68 -20.88
C ASP A 432 9.72 -12.20 -21.00
N GLU A 433 10.38 -11.92 -22.14
CA GLU A 433 11.82 -12.16 -22.34
C GLU A 433 12.72 -11.38 -21.35
N VAL A 434 12.20 -10.36 -20.65
CA VAL A 434 12.95 -9.61 -19.63
C VAL A 434 12.48 -9.94 -18.22
N GLN A 435 11.17 -10.08 -18.00
CA GLN A 435 10.61 -10.29 -16.65
C GLN A 435 10.88 -11.70 -16.12
N PHE A 436 10.69 -12.75 -16.94
CA PHE A 436 10.83 -14.13 -16.47
C PHE A 436 12.29 -14.52 -16.20
N PRO A 437 13.28 -14.22 -17.08
CA PRO A 437 14.67 -14.55 -16.79
C PRO A 437 15.26 -13.64 -15.70
N ARG A 438 14.75 -12.41 -15.53
CA ARG A 438 15.10 -11.57 -14.36
C ARG A 438 14.61 -12.19 -13.05
N LEU A 439 13.38 -12.70 -13.00
CA LEU A 439 12.87 -13.40 -11.82
C LEU A 439 13.72 -14.63 -11.50
N LEU A 440 14.10 -15.42 -12.52
CA LEU A 440 15.03 -16.54 -12.34
C LEU A 440 16.42 -16.10 -11.89
N ALA A 441 16.96 -14.99 -12.38
CA ALA A 441 18.26 -14.46 -11.97
C ALA A 441 18.24 -13.90 -10.53
N GLU A 442 17.16 -13.24 -10.12
CA GLU A 442 16.97 -12.79 -8.73
C GLU A 442 16.78 -13.97 -7.77
N ILE A 443 16.11 -15.06 -8.19
CA ILE A 443 16.05 -16.32 -7.43
C ILE A 443 17.45 -16.96 -7.35
N ALA A 444 18.15 -17.08 -8.47
CA ALA A 444 19.50 -17.66 -8.54
C ALA A 444 20.51 -16.91 -7.66
N ALA A 445 20.45 -15.58 -7.60
CA ALA A 445 21.29 -14.76 -6.73
C ALA A 445 21.04 -14.99 -5.23
N THR A 446 19.94 -15.65 -4.84
CA THR A 446 19.65 -16.05 -3.45
C THR A 446 20.06 -17.49 -3.12
N GLN A 447 20.67 -18.23 -4.06
CA GLN A 447 21.25 -19.56 -3.84
C GLN A 447 22.78 -19.51 -4.02
N GLU A 448 23.53 -20.27 -3.20
CA GLU A 448 25.01 -20.26 -3.27
C GLU A 448 25.55 -20.83 -4.60
N SER A 449 24.75 -21.60 -5.33
CA SER A 449 24.96 -21.93 -6.75
C SER A 449 23.63 -22.28 -7.43
N LEU A 450 23.50 -21.93 -8.70
CA LEU A 450 22.36 -22.31 -9.55
C LEU A 450 22.68 -23.61 -10.30
N ASP A 451 21.89 -24.65 -10.07
CA ASP A 451 21.98 -25.88 -10.86
C ASP A 451 21.27 -25.70 -12.21
N LEU A 452 22.01 -25.18 -13.19
CA LEU A 452 21.55 -24.98 -14.56
C LEU A 452 21.02 -26.27 -15.21
N SER A 453 21.53 -27.45 -14.83
CA SER A 453 21.06 -28.74 -15.36
C SER A 453 19.64 -29.04 -14.90
N LYS A 454 19.35 -28.80 -13.61
CA LYS A 454 17.98 -28.93 -13.07
C LYS A 454 17.04 -27.86 -13.61
N LEU A 455 17.52 -26.63 -13.79
CA LEU A 455 16.70 -25.55 -14.36
C LEU A 455 16.30 -25.86 -15.82
N ALA A 456 17.27 -26.27 -16.64
CA ALA A 456 17.04 -26.73 -18.01
C ALA A 456 16.05 -27.90 -18.06
N GLN A 457 16.25 -28.93 -17.23
CA GLN A 457 15.33 -30.08 -17.12
C GLN A 457 13.92 -29.68 -16.66
N ALA A 458 13.78 -28.71 -15.75
CA ALA A 458 12.48 -28.24 -15.27
C ALA A 458 11.74 -27.34 -16.28
N MET A 459 12.44 -26.82 -17.29
CA MET A 459 11.88 -25.97 -18.36
C MET A 459 11.72 -26.70 -19.71
N ASP A 460 12.12 -27.98 -19.80
CA ASP A 460 12.21 -28.77 -21.04
C ASP A 460 13.09 -28.09 -22.12
N LEU A 461 14.22 -27.51 -21.67
CA LEU A 461 15.22 -26.83 -22.51
C LEU A 461 16.61 -27.47 -22.35
N THR A 462 17.53 -27.13 -23.25
CA THR A 462 18.97 -27.34 -23.04
C THR A 462 19.60 -26.26 -22.16
N ILE A 463 20.77 -26.55 -21.59
CA ILE A 463 21.53 -25.57 -20.78
C ILE A 463 21.94 -24.36 -21.62
N ASP A 464 22.26 -24.54 -22.90
CA ASP A 464 22.65 -23.45 -23.80
C ASP A 464 21.47 -22.54 -24.19
N GLU A 465 20.26 -23.10 -24.33
CA GLU A 465 19.03 -22.30 -24.50
C GLU A 465 18.70 -21.50 -23.24
N VAL A 466 18.89 -22.07 -22.05
CA VAL A 466 18.74 -21.36 -20.77
C VAL A 466 19.77 -20.23 -20.64
N ASN A 467 21.04 -20.45 -21.01
CA ASN A 467 22.07 -19.40 -21.03
C ASN A 467 21.73 -18.28 -22.03
N SER A 468 21.27 -18.65 -23.24
CA SER A 468 20.79 -17.70 -24.26
C SER A 468 19.58 -16.88 -23.80
N LEU A 469 18.67 -17.48 -23.03
CA LEU A 469 17.54 -16.80 -22.40
C LEU A 469 18.01 -15.72 -21.40
N PHE A 470 19.00 -16.03 -20.57
CA PHE A 470 19.55 -15.09 -19.58
C PHE A 470 20.30 -13.90 -20.23
N GLU A 471 21.16 -14.14 -21.22
CA GLU A 471 21.91 -13.05 -21.86
C GLU A 471 21.01 -12.14 -22.72
N ARG A 472 20.02 -12.68 -23.45
CA ARG A 472 19.05 -11.82 -24.17
C ARG A 472 18.23 -10.93 -23.23
N ALA A 473 17.84 -11.45 -22.06
CA ALA A 473 17.18 -10.66 -21.02
C ALA A 473 18.07 -9.54 -20.48
N ARG A 474 19.37 -9.82 -20.31
CA ARG A 474 20.38 -8.85 -19.86
C ARG A 474 20.61 -7.75 -20.88
N GLU A 475 20.78 -8.09 -22.16
CA GLU A 475 20.92 -7.12 -23.25
C GLU A 475 19.70 -6.19 -23.34
N ALA A 476 18.49 -6.77 -23.32
CA ALA A 476 17.23 -6.00 -23.32
C ALA A 476 17.04 -5.13 -22.06
N TRP A 477 17.64 -5.50 -20.93
CA TRP A 477 17.65 -4.69 -19.71
C TRP A 477 18.64 -3.52 -19.77
N GLU A 478 19.87 -3.73 -20.26
CA GLU A 478 20.82 -2.63 -20.49
C GLU A 478 20.33 -1.65 -21.56
N ALA A 479 19.66 -2.15 -22.61
CA ALA A 479 18.99 -1.30 -23.59
C ALA A 479 17.89 -0.43 -22.95
N LYS A 480 17.09 -0.96 -22.01
CA LYS A 480 16.08 -0.18 -21.28
C LYS A 480 16.70 0.90 -20.37
N LYS A 481 17.83 0.62 -19.70
CA LYS A 481 18.60 1.65 -18.94
C LYS A 481 19.09 2.77 -19.85
N GLN A 482 19.68 2.43 -21.00
CA GLN A 482 20.18 3.42 -21.97
C GLN A 482 19.05 4.23 -22.61
N GLY A 483 17.88 3.62 -22.82
CA GLY A 483 16.66 4.31 -23.24
C GLY A 483 16.18 5.35 -22.22
N ALA A 484 16.09 4.96 -20.94
CA ALA A 484 15.69 5.87 -19.85
C ALA A 484 16.62 7.09 -19.73
N ALA A 485 17.94 6.88 -19.88
CA ALA A 485 18.92 7.96 -19.87
C ALA A 485 18.75 8.98 -21.02
N ARG A 486 18.11 8.61 -22.14
CA ARG A 486 17.81 9.54 -23.25
C ARG A 486 16.53 10.36 -23.02
N THR A 487 15.70 10.01 -22.03
CA THR A 487 14.49 10.77 -21.68
C THR A 487 14.68 11.82 -20.58
N GLU A 488 15.85 11.91 -19.95
CA GLU A 488 16.16 12.90 -18.90
C GLU A 488 17.25 13.92 -19.32
N ALA A 489 17.43 14.15 -20.62
CA ALA A 489 18.56 14.89 -21.19
C ALA A 489 18.20 16.18 -21.96
N ASP A 490 17.42 17.08 -21.36
CA ASP A 490 17.51 18.55 -21.56
C ASP A 490 16.92 19.31 -20.36
N PRO A 491 17.74 19.68 -19.35
CA PRO A 491 17.27 20.40 -18.17
C PRO A 491 16.95 21.89 -18.39
N GLU A 492 17.42 22.52 -19.47
CA GLU A 492 17.36 23.98 -19.63
C GLU A 492 16.11 24.45 -20.38
N ASN A 493 15.60 23.64 -21.31
CA ASN A 493 14.50 24.01 -22.21
C ASN A 493 13.10 23.99 -21.55
N TRP A 494 12.93 23.25 -20.45
CA TRP A 494 11.61 23.10 -19.79
C TRP A 494 11.12 24.38 -19.08
N ALA A 495 12.02 25.33 -18.79
CA ALA A 495 11.70 26.57 -18.09
C ALA A 495 11.15 27.68 -19.00
N GLU A 496 11.67 27.82 -20.23
CA GLU A 496 11.32 28.94 -21.12
C GLU A 496 9.93 28.81 -21.77
N GLN A 497 9.53 27.59 -22.14
CA GLN A 497 8.35 27.36 -23.00
C GLN A 497 7.01 27.66 -22.30
N LYS A 498 6.98 27.85 -20.98
CA LYS A 498 5.74 28.06 -20.22
C LYS A 498 5.40 29.52 -19.88
N TRP A 499 6.20 30.49 -20.31
CA TRP A 499 5.97 31.91 -19.99
C TRP A 499 5.92 32.88 -21.19
N LYS A 500 5.87 32.37 -22.43
CA LYS A 500 5.81 33.18 -23.66
C LYS A 500 4.60 32.88 -24.55
N ASN A 501 3.38 33.20 -24.08
CA ASN A 501 2.43 33.94 -24.92
C ASN A 501 1.27 34.57 -24.11
N PRO A 502 1.10 35.91 -24.13
CA PRO A 502 -0.10 36.59 -23.63
C PRO A 502 -1.00 37.07 -24.78
N ALA A 503 -2.20 36.49 -24.90
CA ALA A 503 -3.31 36.95 -25.73
C ALA A 503 -4.64 36.48 -25.11
#